data_AF-A0A963JXH1-F1
#
_entry.id   AF-A0A963JXH1-F1
#
_cell.length_a   1.000
_cell.length_b   1.000
_cell.length_c   1.000
_cell.angle_alpha   90.00
_cell.angle_beta   90.00
_cell.angle_gamma   90.00
#
_symmetry.space_group_name_H-M   'P 1'
#
loop_
_entity.id
_entity.type
_entity.pdbx_description
1 polymer ?
#
loop_
_entity_poly.entity_id
_entity_poly.type
_entity_poly.pdbx_seq_one_letter_code
_entity_poly.pdbx_strand_id
1 'polypeptide(L)'
;MTKRMLIDATHAEETRVVVLQDQQLVDFDFESSTKKQLKGNVYLAKVTRVEPSLQAAFVEYGGNRHGFLAFSEIHPDYFQIPQADRELLAKLERESVEADAANGDARRGRGRKRRAEAAEDESDAAEGDAAEGDAAYGEARDGEADDDERPIRVREDSEEETADVMSEQARRRAKLLRSYKIQEVIKRRQIMLVQVVKEERGNKG
;
A
#
# COMPACT_ATOMS: atom_id res chain seq x y z
N MET A 1 15.39 -0.68 -31.11
CA MET A 1 15.41 -0.72 -29.64
C MET A 1 15.56 -2.17 -29.22
N THR A 2 16.78 -2.58 -28.88
CA THR A 2 17.08 -3.95 -28.45
C THR A 2 17.31 -3.96 -26.95
N LYS A 3 16.43 -4.63 -26.21
CA LYS A 3 16.54 -4.81 -24.76
C LYS A 3 17.18 -6.17 -24.48
N ARG A 4 18.26 -6.18 -23.69
CA ARG A 4 19.03 -7.38 -23.33
C ARG A 4 19.12 -7.49 -21.82
N MET A 5 19.05 -8.71 -21.29
CA MET A 5 19.29 -9.02 -19.88
C MET A 5 20.57 -9.86 -19.79
N LEU A 6 21.57 -9.40 -19.06
CA LEU A 6 22.83 -10.10 -18.80
C LEU A 6 22.83 -10.57 -17.35
N ILE A 7 23.20 -11.83 -17.13
CA ILE A 7 23.27 -12.44 -15.80
C ILE A 7 24.71 -12.92 -15.60
N ASP A 8 25.38 -12.38 -14.59
CA ASP A 8 26.71 -12.80 -14.17
C ASP A 8 26.59 -13.59 -12.87
N ALA A 9 26.89 -14.88 -12.95
CA ALA A 9 26.93 -15.83 -11.83
C ALA A 9 28.33 -16.45 -11.69
N THR A 10 29.38 -15.77 -12.19
CA THR A 10 30.77 -16.26 -12.09
C THR A 10 31.27 -16.28 -10.64
N HIS A 11 30.81 -15.35 -9.82
CA HIS A 11 31.16 -15.26 -8.40
C HIS A 11 30.10 -16.01 -7.58
N ALA A 12 30.51 -16.99 -6.77
CA ALA A 12 29.56 -17.73 -5.94
C ALA A 12 28.95 -16.86 -4.82
N GLU A 13 29.61 -15.76 -4.48
CA GLU A 13 29.20 -14.86 -3.39
C GLU A 13 28.06 -13.91 -3.79
N GLU A 14 27.96 -13.59 -5.08
CA GLU A 14 27.01 -12.61 -5.63
C GLU A 14 26.56 -12.99 -7.04
N THR A 15 25.26 -12.85 -7.32
CA THR A 15 24.73 -12.93 -8.69
C THR A 15 24.29 -11.55 -9.11
N ARG A 16 24.77 -11.08 -10.27
CA ARG A 16 24.47 -9.73 -10.79
C ARG A 16 23.59 -9.85 -12.03
N VAL A 17 22.55 -9.02 -12.09
CA VAL A 17 21.62 -8.96 -13.22
C VAL A 17 21.61 -7.54 -13.77
N VAL A 18 21.83 -7.42 -15.07
CA VAL A 18 21.94 -6.14 -15.77
C VAL A 18 20.92 -6.11 -16.90
N VAL A 19 20.10 -5.07 -16.98
CA VAL A 19 19.20 -4.81 -18.10
C VAL A 19 19.78 -3.68 -18.96
N LEU A 20 20.10 -3.99 -20.21
CA LEU A 20 20.62 -3.06 -21.20
C LEU A 20 19.55 -2.71 -22.23
N GLN A 21 19.51 -1.45 -22.66
CA GLN A 21 18.78 -0.99 -23.84
C GLN A 21 19.76 -0.26 -24.75
N ASP A 22 19.96 -0.78 -25.97
CA ASP A 22 20.88 -0.20 -26.97
C ASP A 22 22.29 0.10 -26.40
N GLN A 23 22.82 -0.86 -25.63
CA GLN A 23 24.11 -0.78 -24.89
C GLN A 23 24.15 0.23 -23.74
N GLN A 24 23.06 0.93 -23.43
CA GLN A 24 22.93 1.72 -22.21
C GLN A 24 22.36 0.89 -21.07
N LEU A 25 22.90 1.10 -19.87
CA LEU A 25 22.39 0.51 -18.64
C LEU A 25 21.05 1.14 -18.28
N VAL A 26 20.02 0.30 -18.14
CA VAL A 26 18.68 0.73 -17.70
C VAL A 26 18.45 0.34 -16.25
N ASP A 27 18.81 -0.89 -15.89
CA ASP A 27 18.58 -1.43 -14.55
C ASP A 27 19.70 -2.37 -14.13
N PHE A 28 19.97 -2.40 -12.83
CA PHE A 28 21.01 -3.21 -12.22
C PHE A 28 20.52 -3.72 -10.86
N ASP A 29 20.57 -5.03 -10.69
CA ASP A 29 20.26 -5.68 -9.42
C ASP A 29 21.35 -6.72 -9.08
N PHE A 30 21.55 -6.98 -7.80
CA PHE A 30 22.47 -8.02 -7.36
C PHE A 30 21.93 -8.76 -6.13
N GLU A 31 22.10 -10.07 -6.13
CA GLU A 31 21.76 -10.92 -5.01
C GLU A 31 23.03 -11.39 -4.31
N SER A 32 23.17 -11.13 -3.01
CA SER A 32 24.25 -11.69 -2.21
C SER A 32 23.83 -13.02 -1.58
N SER A 33 24.74 -14.00 -1.63
CA SER A 33 24.58 -15.28 -0.94
C SER A 33 24.41 -15.15 0.59
N THR A 34 24.98 -14.09 1.18
CA THR A 34 25.01 -13.89 2.64
C THR A 34 23.70 -13.34 3.20
N LYS A 35 22.99 -12.50 2.45
CA LYS A 35 21.74 -11.87 2.87
C LYS A 35 20.65 -12.14 1.85
N LYS A 36 19.84 -13.16 2.13
CA LYS A 36 18.63 -13.43 1.35
C LYS A 36 17.56 -12.39 1.66
N GLN A 37 17.03 -11.77 0.61
CA GLN A 37 15.86 -10.91 0.71
C GLN A 37 14.63 -11.79 0.98
N LEU A 38 13.99 -11.60 2.13
CA LEU A 38 12.79 -12.36 2.52
C LEU A 38 11.48 -11.61 2.21
N LYS A 39 11.58 -10.31 1.91
CA LYS A 39 10.44 -9.47 1.56
C LYS A 39 9.80 -9.96 0.26
N GLY A 40 8.49 -10.09 0.25
CA GLY A 40 7.69 -10.58 -0.88
C GLY A 40 7.38 -12.08 -0.80
N ASN A 41 8.19 -12.86 -0.07
CA ASN A 41 8.00 -14.30 0.04
C ASN A 41 6.72 -14.65 0.80
N VAL A 42 6.08 -15.74 0.39
CA VAL A 42 4.87 -16.29 0.99
C VAL A 42 5.19 -17.61 1.67
N TYR A 43 4.78 -17.75 2.93
CA TYR A 43 5.04 -18.92 3.76
C TYR A 43 3.74 -19.50 4.30
N LEU A 44 3.72 -20.83 4.48
CA LEU A 44 2.73 -21.48 5.31
C LEU A 44 3.15 -21.35 6.76
N ALA A 45 2.49 -20.47 7.51
CA ALA A 45 2.85 -20.16 8.88
C ALA A 45 1.83 -20.71 9.89
N LYS A 46 2.27 -20.88 11.13
CA LYS A 46 1.45 -21.36 12.24
C LYS A 46 1.34 -20.30 13.33
N VAL A 47 0.14 -20.03 13.81
CA VAL A 47 -0.10 -19.10 14.92
C VAL A 47 0.47 -19.68 16.21
N THR A 48 1.46 -19.01 16.79
CA THR A 48 2.10 -19.39 18.06
C THR A 48 1.25 -18.94 19.24
N ARG A 49 0.89 -17.64 19.25
CA ARG A 49 0.06 -17.01 20.28
C ARG A 49 -0.73 -15.83 19.69
N VAL A 50 -1.83 -15.50 20.35
CA VAL A 50 -2.68 -14.35 20.03
C VAL A 50 -2.56 -13.36 21.18
N GLU A 51 -2.32 -12.09 20.87
CA GLU A 51 -2.15 -10.99 21.81
C GLU A 51 -3.33 -10.02 21.69
N PRO A 52 -4.36 -10.11 22.56
CA PRO A 52 -5.54 -9.26 22.50
C PRO A 52 -5.20 -7.77 22.68
N SER A 53 -4.21 -7.47 23.53
CA SER A 53 -3.80 -6.08 23.79
C SER A 53 -3.24 -5.38 22.56
N LEU A 54 -2.57 -6.12 21.68
CA LEU A 54 -2.02 -5.58 20.42
C LEU A 54 -2.99 -5.75 19.24
N GLN A 55 -4.13 -6.42 19.44
CA GLN A 55 -5.01 -6.90 18.38
C GLN A 55 -4.18 -7.58 17.26
N ALA A 56 -3.31 -8.52 17.65
CA ALA A 56 -2.37 -9.15 16.73
C ALA A 56 -2.08 -10.61 17.12
N ALA A 57 -1.55 -11.37 16.16
CA ALA A 57 -1.09 -12.73 16.36
C ALA A 57 0.41 -12.82 16.03
N PHE A 58 1.13 -13.63 16.80
CA PHE A 58 2.50 -14.01 16.48
C PHE A 58 2.50 -15.32 15.72
N VAL A 59 3.15 -15.34 14.57
CA VAL A 59 3.19 -16.49 13.65
C VAL A 59 4.61 -17.02 13.50
N GLU A 60 4.74 -18.33 13.44
CA GLU A 60 5.98 -19.03 13.11
C GLU A 60 5.95 -19.39 11.63
N TYR A 61 6.87 -18.82 10.85
CA TYR A 61 6.99 -19.01 9.40
C TYR A 61 8.35 -19.62 8.99
N GLY A 62 9.13 -20.11 9.96
CA GLY A 62 10.46 -20.69 9.74
C GLY A 62 11.63 -19.71 9.80
N GLY A 63 11.38 -18.44 10.16
CA GLY A 63 12.43 -17.46 10.46
C GLY A 63 13.00 -17.56 11.89
N ASN A 64 14.07 -16.80 12.16
CA ASN A 64 14.70 -16.76 13.49
C ASN A 64 13.80 -16.14 14.56
N ARG A 65 12.92 -15.21 14.17
CA ARG A 65 11.93 -14.56 15.04
C ARG A 65 10.52 -14.85 14.56
N HIS A 66 9.57 -14.82 15.49
CA HIS A 66 8.16 -14.88 15.14
C HIS A 66 7.75 -13.64 14.35
N GLY A 67 6.96 -13.86 13.31
CA GLY A 67 6.32 -12.80 12.55
C GLY A 67 5.23 -12.15 13.38
N PHE A 68 5.06 -10.85 13.19
CA PHE A 68 3.95 -10.09 13.74
C PHE A 68 2.87 -9.96 12.66
N LEU A 69 1.64 -10.37 12.99
CA LEU A 69 0.49 -10.29 12.08
C LEU A 69 -0.64 -9.51 12.76
N ALA A 70 -0.91 -8.30 12.27
CA ALA A 70 -1.97 -7.46 12.82
C ALA A 70 -3.35 -7.99 12.44
N PHE A 71 -4.37 -7.79 13.28
CA PHE A 71 -5.73 -8.28 13.01
C PHE A 71 -6.32 -7.73 11.71
N SER A 72 -6.04 -6.45 11.40
CA SER A 72 -6.48 -5.79 10.16
C SER A 72 -5.89 -6.39 8.88
N GLU A 73 -4.79 -7.14 8.98
CA GLU A 73 -4.11 -7.79 7.85
C GLU A 73 -4.57 -9.24 7.66
N ILE A 74 -5.47 -9.74 8.51
CA ILE A 74 -5.98 -11.11 8.42
C ILE A 74 -7.21 -11.16 7.54
N HIS A 75 -7.17 -12.00 6.50
CA HIS A 75 -8.33 -12.22 5.64
C HIS A 75 -9.49 -12.91 6.39
N PRO A 76 -10.75 -12.48 6.22
CA PRO A 76 -11.91 -13.05 6.90
C PRO A 76 -12.11 -14.56 6.70
N ASP A 77 -11.60 -15.13 5.61
CA ASP A 77 -11.66 -16.58 5.38
C ASP A 77 -10.95 -17.41 6.45
N TYR A 78 -9.95 -16.81 7.10
CA TYR A 78 -9.26 -17.44 8.21
C TYR A 78 -10.02 -17.29 9.54
N PHE A 79 -11.12 -16.53 9.60
CA PHE A 79 -11.88 -16.38 10.84
C PHE A 79 -12.65 -17.67 11.16
N GLN A 80 -12.46 -18.17 12.38
CA GLN A 80 -13.22 -19.30 12.91
C GLN A 80 -14.60 -18.86 13.43
N ILE A 81 -15.42 -18.36 12.52
CA ILE A 81 -16.80 -17.93 12.79
C ILE A 81 -17.80 -18.99 12.29
N PRO A 82 -19.03 -19.01 12.84
CA PRO A 82 -20.12 -19.80 12.28
C PRO A 82 -20.33 -19.50 10.79
N GLN A 83 -20.79 -20.51 10.02
CA GLN A 83 -20.94 -20.37 8.57
C GLN A 83 -21.89 -19.23 8.16
N ALA A 84 -22.94 -18.96 8.95
CA ALA A 84 -23.87 -17.86 8.70
C ALA A 84 -23.15 -16.50 8.65
N ASP A 85 -22.30 -16.20 9.64
CA ASP A 85 -21.53 -14.95 9.70
C ASP A 85 -20.51 -14.88 8.56
N ARG A 86 -19.89 -16.00 8.21
CA ARG A 86 -18.95 -16.09 7.09
C ARG A 86 -19.62 -15.77 5.76
N GLU A 87 -20.82 -16.29 5.53
CA GLU A 87 -21.61 -16.04 4.31
C GLU A 87 -22.05 -14.57 4.22
N LEU A 88 -22.43 -13.96 5.34
CA LEU A 88 -22.78 -12.54 5.39
C LEU A 88 -21.58 -11.66 5.01
N LEU A 89 -20.40 -11.93 5.58
CA LEU A 89 -19.18 -11.20 5.24
C LEU A 89 -18.79 -11.40 3.78
N ALA A 90 -18.86 -12.62 3.26
CA ALA A 90 -18.55 -12.91 1.85
C ALA A 90 -19.55 -12.24 0.89
N LYS A 91 -20.84 -12.19 1.26
CA LYS A 91 -21.87 -11.51 0.46
C LYS A 91 -21.62 -10.00 0.42
N LEU A 92 -21.34 -9.38 1.57
CA LEU A 92 -21.01 -7.96 1.65
C LEU A 92 -19.73 -7.63 0.87
N GLU A 93 -18.74 -8.52 0.87
CA GLU A 93 -17.53 -8.36 0.07
C GLU A 93 -17.86 -8.39 -1.43
N ARG A 94 -18.64 -9.36 -1.91
CA ARG A 94 -19.07 -9.41 -3.32
C ARG A 94 -19.87 -8.17 -3.71
N GLU A 95 -20.83 -7.75 -2.90
CA GLU A 95 -21.62 -6.53 -3.15
C GLU A 95 -20.73 -5.29 -3.22
N SER A 96 -19.69 -5.20 -2.37
CA SER A 96 -18.74 -4.07 -2.42
C SER A 96 -17.91 -4.07 -3.70
N VAL A 97 -17.41 -5.23 -4.12
CA VAL A 97 -16.62 -5.38 -5.35
C VAL A 97 -17.46 -5.10 -6.60
N GLU A 98 -18.69 -5.60 -6.64
CA GLU A 98 -19.65 -5.34 -7.73
C GLU A 98 -19.98 -3.85 -7.84
N ALA A 99 -20.20 -3.17 -6.71
CA ALA A 99 -20.47 -1.75 -6.69
C ALA A 99 -19.26 -0.90 -7.08
N ASP A 100 -18.05 -1.26 -6.62
CA ASP A 100 -16.81 -0.60 -7.03
C ASP A 100 -16.53 -0.81 -8.53
N ALA A 101 -16.83 -2.00 -9.08
CA ALA A 101 -16.74 -2.27 -10.51
C ALA A 101 -17.73 -1.42 -11.32
N ALA A 102 -18.98 -1.30 -10.86
CA ALA A 102 -19.99 -0.45 -11.50
C ALA A 102 -19.62 1.04 -11.45
N ASN A 103 -19.04 1.50 -10.33
CA ASN A 103 -18.61 2.89 -10.16
C ASN A 103 -17.31 3.19 -10.94
N GLY A 104 -16.41 2.21 -11.05
CA GLY A 104 -15.20 2.29 -11.87
C GLY A 104 -15.49 2.48 -13.37
N ASP A 105 -16.51 1.80 -13.89
CA ASP A 105 -16.97 1.98 -15.27
C ASP A 105 -17.61 3.37 -15.49
N ALA A 106 -18.44 3.83 -14.54
CA ALA A 106 -19.01 5.18 -14.56
C ALA A 106 -17.94 6.30 -14.54
N ARG A 107 -16.85 6.13 -13.76
CA ARG A 107 -15.73 7.08 -13.72
C ARG A 107 -14.90 7.07 -15.01
N ARG A 108 -14.65 5.89 -15.60
CA ARG A 108 -14.00 5.76 -16.92
C ARG A 108 -14.84 6.38 -18.05
N GLY A 109 -16.16 6.20 -18.00
CA GLY A 109 -17.10 6.83 -18.92
C GLY A 109 -17.14 8.36 -18.81
N ARG A 110 -17.18 8.91 -17.58
CA ARG A 110 -17.10 10.36 -17.34
C ARG A 110 -15.77 10.98 -17.77
N GLY A 111 -14.64 10.29 -17.56
CA GLY A 111 -13.33 10.75 -18.02
C GLY A 111 -13.23 10.83 -19.54
N ARG A 112 -13.83 9.86 -20.26
CA ARG A 112 -13.96 9.92 -21.73
C ARG A 112 -14.86 11.05 -22.20
N LYS A 113 -15.97 11.30 -21.51
CA LYS A 113 -16.93 12.35 -21.86
C LYS A 113 -16.34 13.76 -21.66
N ARG A 114 -15.66 14.01 -20.54
CA ARG A 114 -14.95 15.29 -20.29
C ARG A 114 -13.82 15.55 -21.27
N ARG A 115 -13.12 14.50 -21.73
CA ARG A 115 -12.05 14.62 -22.73
C ARG A 115 -12.59 14.85 -24.15
N ALA A 116 -13.81 14.39 -24.45
CA ALA A 116 -14.51 14.71 -25.69
C ALA A 116 -15.08 16.14 -25.65
N GLU A 117 -15.69 16.54 -24.54
CA GLU A 117 -16.22 17.90 -24.33
C GLU A 117 -15.10 18.97 -24.37
N ALA A 118 -13.90 18.68 -23.83
CA ALA A 118 -12.74 19.57 -23.91
C ALA A 118 -12.10 19.66 -25.31
N ALA A 119 -12.37 18.70 -26.21
CA ALA A 119 -11.86 18.71 -27.58
C ALA A 119 -12.82 19.44 -28.56
N GLU A 120 -14.05 19.71 -28.14
CA GLU A 120 -15.05 20.46 -28.91
C GLU A 120 -15.04 21.97 -28.61
N ASP A 121 -14.37 22.41 -27.53
CA ASP A 121 -14.25 23.82 -27.10
C ASP A 121 -12.97 24.52 -27.63
N GLU A 122 -12.06 23.78 -28.28
CA GLU A 122 -10.79 24.31 -28.81
C GLU A 122 -10.83 24.71 -30.30
N SER A 123 -11.98 24.62 -30.98
CA SER A 123 -12.09 24.96 -32.41
C SER A 123 -12.64 26.35 -32.73
N ASP A 124 -12.84 27.24 -31.76
CA ASP A 124 -13.44 28.55 -32.02
C ASP A 124 -12.89 29.71 -31.17
N ALA A 125 -11.56 29.85 -31.10
CA ALA A 125 -10.92 31.10 -30.66
C ALA A 125 -9.46 31.20 -31.15
N ALA A 126 -9.28 31.55 -32.42
CA ALA A 126 -8.02 32.08 -32.92
C ALA A 126 -8.26 33.50 -33.45
N GLU A 127 -7.74 34.51 -32.74
CA GLU A 127 -7.04 35.70 -33.27
C GLU A 127 -6.83 36.76 -32.16
N GLY A 128 -5.59 37.26 -32.01
CA GLY A 128 -5.29 38.46 -31.20
C GLY A 128 -3.86 38.51 -30.66
N ASP A 129 -3.07 39.44 -31.18
CA ASP A 129 -1.61 39.54 -31.17
C ASP A 129 -0.98 40.31 -29.98
N ALA A 130 0.34 40.16 -29.87
CA ALA A 130 1.43 40.70 -29.02
C ALA A 130 1.29 42.01 -28.20
N ALA A 131 2.00 42.07 -27.06
CA ALA A 131 3.15 42.96 -26.82
C ALA A 131 3.80 42.82 -25.41
N GLU A 132 5.12 43.05 -25.37
CA GLU A 132 6.08 42.91 -24.27
C GLU A 132 6.00 43.96 -23.13
N GLY A 133 6.67 43.67 -22.00
CA GLY A 133 7.02 44.65 -20.97
C GLY A 133 7.91 44.08 -19.86
N ASP A 134 9.22 44.30 -19.97
CA ASP A 134 10.32 43.97 -19.05
C ASP A 134 10.37 44.92 -17.82
N ALA A 135 10.71 44.42 -16.62
CA ALA A 135 11.51 45.14 -15.61
C ALA A 135 11.83 44.27 -14.38
N ALA A 136 13.12 44.24 -14.03
CA ALA A 136 13.76 43.55 -12.90
C ALA A 136 13.78 44.36 -11.56
N TYR A 137 14.42 43.76 -10.54
CA TYR A 137 14.78 44.22 -9.17
C TYR A 137 13.68 44.08 -8.09
N GLY A 138 13.92 43.60 -6.85
CA GLY A 138 15.09 43.10 -6.13
C GLY A 138 14.75 42.88 -4.62
N GLU A 139 15.49 41.96 -3.98
CA GLU A 139 15.89 41.88 -2.55
C GLU A 139 14.89 41.67 -1.37
N ALA A 140 15.09 40.53 -0.71
CA ALA A 140 15.35 40.28 0.74
C ALA A 140 14.60 41.03 1.85
N ARG A 141 14.05 40.26 2.83
CA ARG A 141 14.49 40.26 4.25
C ARG A 141 13.73 39.26 5.14
N ASP A 142 14.51 38.38 5.75
CA ASP A 142 14.58 37.87 7.13
C ASP A 142 13.42 38.09 8.12
N GLY A 143 13.17 37.04 8.91
CA GLY A 143 12.40 37.06 10.15
C GLY A 143 12.62 35.78 10.96
N GLU A 144 13.65 35.80 11.80
CA GLU A 144 14.08 34.78 12.76
C GLU A 144 13.01 34.46 13.85
N ALA A 145 13.18 33.27 14.43
CA ALA A 145 12.54 32.60 15.56
C ALA A 145 11.82 33.41 16.66
N ASP A 146 10.79 32.79 17.23
CA ASP A 146 10.82 32.53 18.69
C ASP A 146 9.99 31.30 19.10
N ASP A 147 10.58 30.61 20.06
CA ASP A 147 10.25 29.33 20.68
C ASP A 147 9.17 29.55 21.76
N ASP A 148 8.12 28.70 21.81
CA ASP A 148 7.25 28.66 22.99
C ASP A 148 6.62 27.26 23.16
N GLU A 149 7.27 26.46 24.00
CA GLU A 149 6.89 25.11 24.43
C GLU A 149 5.47 25.07 25.02
N ARG A 150 4.55 24.31 24.39
CA ARG A 150 3.31 23.83 25.01
C ARG A 150 3.00 22.38 24.58
N PRO A 151 2.37 21.57 25.45
CA PRO A 151 2.63 20.14 25.57
C PRO A 151 1.96 19.27 24.51
N ILE A 152 2.58 18.12 24.25
CA ILE A 152 2.11 17.02 23.41
C ILE A 152 0.68 16.64 23.82
N ARG A 153 -0.30 17.05 23.01
CA ARG A 153 -1.61 16.39 22.95
C ARG A 153 -1.58 15.48 21.73
N VAL A 154 -1.66 14.17 21.97
CA VAL A 154 -1.95 13.19 20.93
C VAL A 154 -3.27 13.61 20.30
N ARG A 155 -3.23 14.26 19.14
CA ARG A 155 -4.40 14.49 18.30
C ARG A 155 -4.72 13.17 17.63
N GLU A 156 -5.70 12.47 18.16
CA GLU A 156 -6.44 11.39 17.47
C GLU A 156 -7.35 11.95 16.36
N ASP A 157 -6.91 12.97 15.63
CA ASP A 157 -7.66 13.58 14.54
C ASP A 157 -6.72 13.84 13.37
N SER A 158 -6.45 12.79 12.60
CA SER A 158 -5.88 12.88 11.25
C SER A 158 -6.19 11.63 10.41
N GLU A 159 -7.33 10.98 10.65
CA GLU A 159 -7.85 9.92 9.75
C GLU A 159 -9.10 10.37 8.97
N GLU A 160 -9.80 11.43 9.39
CA GLU A 160 -11.00 11.91 8.70
C GLU A 160 -10.71 12.45 7.28
N GLU A 161 -9.53 13.04 7.04
CA GLU A 161 -9.17 13.55 5.70
C GLU A 161 -8.88 12.45 4.65
N THR A 162 -8.72 11.20 5.07
CA THR A 162 -8.57 10.07 4.13
C THR A 162 -9.89 9.34 3.84
N ALA A 163 -10.97 9.68 4.56
CA ALA A 163 -12.25 8.99 4.45
C ALA A 163 -13.06 9.41 3.22
N ASP A 164 -12.80 10.57 2.62
CA ASP A 164 -13.64 11.16 1.56
C ASP A 164 -13.55 10.47 0.19
N VAL A 165 -12.70 9.44 0.05
CA VAL A 165 -12.54 8.68 -1.20
C VAL A 165 -13.17 7.28 -1.14
N MET A 166 -13.61 6.81 0.04
CA MET A 166 -14.13 5.44 0.23
C MET A 166 -15.65 5.38 0.04
N SER A 167 -16.14 4.39 -0.71
CA SER A 167 -17.58 4.16 -0.89
C SER A 167 -18.28 3.92 0.46
N GLU A 168 -19.56 4.32 0.58
CA GLU A 168 -20.35 4.05 1.80
C GLU A 168 -20.35 2.55 2.16
N GLN A 169 -20.25 1.68 1.15
CA GLN A 169 -20.16 0.23 1.30
C GLN A 169 -18.83 -0.20 1.93
N ALA A 170 -17.70 0.38 1.50
CA ALA A 170 -16.40 0.11 2.13
C ALA A 170 -16.38 0.52 3.61
N ARG A 171 -17.04 1.63 3.96
CA ARG A 171 -17.22 2.07 5.35
C ARG A 171 -18.04 1.06 6.17
N ARG A 172 -19.16 0.56 5.62
CA ARG A 172 -19.99 -0.48 6.26
C ARG A 172 -19.21 -1.79 6.46
N ARG A 173 -18.41 -2.20 5.48
CA ARG A 173 -17.51 -3.36 5.55
C ARG A 173 -16.49 -3.20 6.68
N ALA A 174 -15.78 -2.07 6.73
CA ALA A 174 -14.79 -1.81 7.77
C ALA A 174 -15.42 -1.84 9.18
N LYS A 175 -16.63 -1.32 9.32
CA LYS A 175 -17.37 -1.35 10.59
C LYS A 175 -17.71 -2.76 11.07
N LEU A 176 -18.08 -3.66 10.15
CA LEU A 176 -18.41 -5.06 10.47
C LEU A 176 -17.17 -5.91 10.78
N LEU A 177 -16.03 -5.64 10.15
CA LEU A 177 -14.79 -6.35 10.49
C LEU A 177 -14.24 -5.90 11.86
N ARG A 178 -14.44 -4.61 12.21
CA ARG A 178 -14.03 -4.03 13.49
C ARG A 178 -14.87 -4.52 14.69
N SER A 179 -16.03 -5.13 14.49
CA SER A 179 -16.85 -5.63 15.61
C SER A 179 -16.31 -6.92 16.21
N TYR A 180 -15.51 -7.69 15.48
CA TYR A 180 -14.90 -8.91 15.98
C TYR A 180 -13.58 -8.60 16.70
N LYS A 181 -13.32 -9.32 17.79
CA LYS A 181 -12.01 -9.26 18.45
C LYS A 181 -11.14 -10.43 18.00
N ILE A 182 -9.84 -10.21 17.83
CA ILE A 182 -8.94 -11.24 17.31
C ILE A 182 -9.00 -12.56 18.12
N GLN A 183 -9.16 -12.49 19.45
CA GLN A 183 -9.23 -13.67 20.30
C GLN A 183 -10.49 -14.52 20.12
N GLU A 184 -11.53 -13.97 19.49
CA GLU A 184 -12.79 -14.67 19.20
C GLU A 184 -12.67 -15.46 17.90
N VAL A 185 -11.92 -14.93 16.92
CA VAL A 185 -11.90 -15.43 15.55
C VAL A 185 -10.62 -16.19 15.18
N ILE A 186 -9.48 -15.94 15.85
CA ILE A 186 -8.21 -16.61 15.59
C ILE A 186 -7.78 -17.43 16.81
N LYS A 187 -7.30 -18.65 16.56
CA LYS A 187 -6.83 -19.56 17.62
C LYS A 187 -5.35 -19.91 17.47
N ARG A 188 -4.75 -20.31 18.59
CA ARG A 188 -3.39 -20.88 18.61
C ARG A 188 -3.33 -22.13 17.73
N ARG A 189 -2.17 -22.35 17.12
CA ARG A 189 -1.86 -23.47 16.19
C ARG A 189 -2.64 -23.45 14.87
N GLN A 190 -3.40 -22.40 14.59
CA GLN A 190 -4.03 -22.20 13.29
C GLN A 190 -2.96 -21.99 12.21
N ILE A 191 -3.20 -22.56 11.02
CA ILE A 191 -2.30 -22.46 9.87
C ILE A 191 -2.83 -21.40 8.92
N MET A 192 -1.95 -20.55 8.40
CA MET A 192 -2.28 -19.42 7.54
C MET A 192 -1.19 -19.20 6.49
N LEU A 193 -1.57 -18.74 5.31
CA LEU A 193 -0.60 -18.19 4.36
C LEU A 193 -0.27 -16.76 4.75
N VAL A 194 1.02 -16.45 4.88
CA VAL A 194 1.50 -15.11 5.26
C VAL A 194 2.52 -14.64 4.24
N GLN A 195 2.43 -13.36 3.87
CA GLN A 195 3.40 -12.69 3.01
C GLN A 195 4.28 -11.78 3.86
N VAL A 196 5.60 -11.87 3.66
CA VAL A 196 6.55 -10.99 4.35
C VAL A 196 6.58 -9.63 3.65
N VAL A 197 6.03 -8.60 4.29
CA VAL A 197 6.01 -7.24 3.74
C VAL A 197 7.22 -6.39 4.14
N LYS A 198 7.86 -6.74 5.25
CA LYS A 198 9.02 -6.03 5.82
C LYS A 198 10.11 -7.02 6.18
N GLU A 199 11.35 -6.66 5.92
CA GLU A 199 12.50 -7.45 6.38
C GLU A 199 12.63 -7.38 7.89
N GLU A 200 13.28 -8.41 8.44
CA GLU A 200 13.68 -8.45 9.82
C GLU A 200 14.55 -7.22 10.15
N ARG A 201 14.06 -6.33 11.03
CA ARG A 201 14.90 -5.23 11.54
C ARG A 201 16.08 -5.85 12.28
N GLY A 202 17.28 -5.72 11.73
CA GLY A 202 18.52 -6.20 12.36
C GLY A 202 18.62 -5.72 13.80
N ASN A 203 19.28 -6.52 14.65
CA ASN A 203 19.58 -6.11 16.01
C ASN A 203 20.39 -4.81 15.92
N LYS A 204 19.80 -3.69 16.30
CA LYS A 204 20.55 -2.46 16.55
C LYS A 204 21.52 -2.77 17.68
N GLY A 205 22.78 -3.01 17.33
CA GLY A 205 23.92 -2.90 18.24
C GLY A 205 24.43 -1.47 18.23
#